data_AF-A0A8B6ELN9-F1
#
_entry.id   AF-A0A8B6ELN9-F1
#
_cell.length_a   1.000
_cell.length_b   1.000
_cell.length_c   1.000
_cell.angle_alpha   90.00
_cell.angle_beta   90.00
_cell.angle_gamma   90.00
#
_symmetry.space_group_name_H-M   'P 1'
#
loop_
_entity.id
_entity.type
_entity.pdbx_description
1 polymer ?
#
loop_
_entity_poly.entity_id
_entity_poly.type
_entity_poly.pdbx_seq_one_letter_code
_entity_poly.pdbx_strand_id
1 'polypeptide(L)'
;YVRRKASEAVCTVLDHIAPGQSSKLLDLLVEDICNNNAVDKQNESKDELLNLILRLYDEADSNALKMQLLSIISTTSLNSKSQLLELKPGMSKWKVDQSRSHATRFGVGTIQTEKTPNYRDKMDKEKLKHAMAFFLDPNFIQICSFGNKDLHFDNGDVINIPQVVRRTCHSALIHMYKTVCTEADFTPLSDSTLFKILTTCSAAKRSNLCGLDNITTDGTFAIENLIRMTETLKVGIK
;
A
#
# COMPACT_ATOMS: atom_id res chain seq x y z
N TYR A 1 42.33 -45.38 -38.55
CA TYR A 1 41.98 -46.23 -39.71
C TYR A 1 40.50 -46.13 -40.09
N VAL A 2 39.56 -46.47 -39.19
CA VAL A 2 38.10 -46.51 -39.46
C VAL A 2 37.54 -45.16 -39.96
N ARG A 3 37.89 -44.05 -39.30
CA ARG A 3 37.39 -42.71 -39.66
C ARG A 3 37.78 -42.26 -41.07
N ARG A 4 39.00 -42.63 -41.51
CA ARG A 4 39.51 -42.31 -42.86
C ARG A 4 38.75 -43.11 -43.92
N LYS A 5 38.54 -44.41 -43.68
CA LYS A 5 37.79 -45.29 -44.58
C LYS A 5 36.31 -44.91 -44.69
N ALA A 6 35.70 -44.48 -43.59
CA ALA A 6 34.33 -43.94 -43.59
C ALA A 6 34.24 -42.62 -44.37
N SER A 7 35.21 -41.71 -44.20
CA SER A 7 35.27 -40.46 -44.97
C SER A 7 35.41 -40.73 -46.47
N GLU A 8 36.29 -41.66 -46.86
CA GLU A 8 36.47 -42.06 -48.25
C GLU A 8 35.17 -42.66 -48.83
N ALA A 9 34.48 -43.53 -48.08
CA ALA A 9 33.19 -44.08 -48.50
C ALA A 9 32.13 -42.99 -48.72
N VAL A 10 32.01 -42.04 -47.78
CA VAL A 10 31.05 -40.92 -47.90
C VAL A 10 31.38 -40.05 -49.11
N CYS A 11 32.66 -39.70 -49.33
CA CYS A 11 33.08 -38.95 -50.52
C CYS A 11 32.74 -39.70 -51.81
N THR A 12 33.00 -41.01 -51.89
CA THR A 12 32.68 -41.79 -53.09
C THR A 12 31.19 -41.82 -53.37
N VAL A 13 30.33 -41.99 -52.36
CA VAL A 13 28.87 -42.00 -52.55
C VAL A 13 28.39 -40.63 -53.01
N LEU A 14 28.91 -39.54 -52.42
CA LEU A 14 28.55 -38.18 -52.80
C LEU A 14 29.02 -37.81 -54.21
N ASP A 15 30.19 -38.29 -54.64
CA ASP A 15 30.69 -38.11 -56.01
C ASP A 15 29.83 -38.85 -57.04
N HIS A 16 29.24 -40.00 -56.69
CA HIS A 16 28.30 -40.73 -57.57
C HIS A 16 26.94 -40.04 -57.68
N ILE A 17 26.50 -39.37 -56.61
CA ILE A 17 25.20 -38.66 -56.59
C ILE A 17 25.32 -37.31 -57.32
N ALA A 18 26.41 -36.57 -57.09
CA ALA A 18 26.63 -35.23 -57.65
C ALA A 18 28.10 -35.05 -58.07
N PRO A 19 28.47 -35.49 -59.30
CA PRO A 19 29.86 -35.44 -59.75
C PRO A 19 30.38 -34.00 -59.83
N GLY A 20 31.49 -33.73 -59.13
CA GLY A 20 32.15 -32.42 -59.10
C GLY A 20 31.61 -31.42 -58.07
N GLN A 21 30.61 -31.80 -57.26
CA GLN A 21 30.05 -30.94 -56.19
C GLN A 21 29.96 -31.62 -54.82
N SER A 22 30.60 -32.78 -54.64
CA SER A 22 30.53 -33.61 -53.43
C SER A 22 30.93 -32.88 -52.14
N SER A 23 31.97 -32.04 -52.18
CA SER A 23 32.42 -31.28 -51.01
C SER A 23 31.37 -30.26 -50.54
N LYS A 24 30.80 -29.49 -51.47
CA LYS A 24 29.75 -28.51 -51.16
C LYS A 24 28.49 -29.16 -50.61
N LEU A 25 28.13 -30.35 -51.10
CA LEU A 25 26.97 -31.10 -50.60
C LEU A 25 27.22 -31.60 -49.16
N LEU A 26 28.44 -32.08 -48.88
CA LEU A 26 28.81 -32.50 -47.53
C LEU A 26 28.77 -31.33 -46.54
N ASP A 27 29.28 -30.16 -46.94
CA ASP A 27 29.23 -28.95 -46.11
C ASP A 27 27.78 -28.53 -45.82
N LEU A 28 26.91 -28.52 -46.83
CA LEU A 28 25.48 -28.23 -46.67
C LEU A 28 24.77 -29.24 -45.76
N LEU A 29 25.12 -30.52 -45.85
CA LEU A 29 24.51 -31.57 -45.04
C LEU A 29 24.99 -31.52 -43.59
N VAL A 30 26.26 -31.17 -43.36
CA VAL A 30 26.80 -30.95 -42.02
C VAL A 30 26.19 -29.69 -41.40
N GLU A 31 26.04 -28.61 -42.16
CA GLU A 31 25.34 -27.40 -41.71
C GLU A 31 23.88 -27.70 -41.35
N ASP A 32 23.16 -28.45 -42.17
CA ASP A 32 21.77 -28.83 -41.92
C ASP A 32 21.65 -29.71 -40.66
N ILE A 33 22.50 -30.73 -40.50
CA ILE A 33 22.50 -31.59 -39.30
C ILE A 33 22.87 -30.79 -38.04
N CYS A 34 23.86 -29.90 -38.11
CA CYS A 34 24.24 -29.07 -36.96
C CYS A 34 23.13 -28.09 -36.58
N ASN A 35 22.47 -27.48 -37.57
CA ASN A 35 21.35 -26.57 -37.34
C ASN A 35 20.13 -27.31 -36.77
N ASN A 36 19.76 -28.45 -37.32
CA ASN A 36 18.62 -29.25 -36.83
C ASN A 36 18.84 -29.72 -35.37
N ASN A 37 20.02 -30.25 -35.05
CA ASN A 37 20.33 -30.67 -33.67
C ASN A 37 20.43 -29.50 -32.67
N ALA A 38 20.88 -28.33 -33.11
CA ALA A 38 20.94 -27.14 -32.26
C ALA A 38 19.56 -26.53 -32.01
N VAL A 39 18.70 -26.52 -33.04
CA VAL A 39 17.32 -26.06 -32.96
C VAL A 39 16.49 -26.97 -32.06
N ASP A 40 16.61 -28.29 -32.21
CA ASP A 40 15.87 -29.26 -31.39
C ASP A 40 16.21 -29.15 -29.90
N LYS A 41 17.50 -29.06 -29.54
CA LYS A 41 17.93 -28.89 -28.13
C LYS A 41 17.50 -27.55 -27.53
N GLN A 42 17.50 -26.48 -28.31
CA GLN A 42 17.04 -25.17 -27.82
C GLN A 42 15.52 -25.14 -27.61
N ASN A 43 14.75 -25.84 -28.43
CA ASN A 43 13.30 -25.93 -28.28
C ASN A 43 12.91 -26.77 -27.05
N GLU A 44 13.55 -27.92 -26.83
CA GLU A 44 13.34 -28.74 -25.62
C GLU A 44 13.57 -27.94 -24.33
N SER A 45 14.68 -27.20 -24.24
CA SER A 45 15.01 -26.40 -23.05
C SER A 45 14.00 -25.25 -22.79
N LYS A 46 13.41 -24.69 -23.84
CA LYS A 46 12.37 -23.64 -23.71
C LYS A 46 11.06 -24.22 -23.22
N ASP A 47 10.70 -25.41 -23.70
CA ASP A 47 9.47 -26.09 -23.30
C ASP A 47 9.53 -26.55 -21.83
N GLU A 48 10.69 -27.00 -21.37
CA GLU A 48 10.91 -27.32 -19.94
C GLU A 48 10.72 -26.09 -19.03
N LEU A 49 11.33 -24.95 -19.41
CA LEU A 49 11.18 -23.70 -18.66
C LEU A 49 9.73 -23.21 -18.67
N LEU A 50 9.03 -23.33 -19.80
CA LEU A 50 7.62 -22.95 -19.89
C LEU A 50 6.74 -23.81 -18.99
N ASN A 51 6.95 -25.13 -19.00
CA ASN A 51 6.22 -26.05 -18.15
C ASN A 51 6.49 -25.80 -16.66
N LEU A 52 7.71 -25.41 -16.28
CA LEU A 52 8.01 -25.00 -14.91
C LEU A 52 7.23 -23.75 -14.50
N ILE A 53 7.23 -22.69 -15.33
CA ILE A 53 6.54 -21.43 -14.99
C ILE A 53 5.02 -21.65 -14.94
N LEU A 54 4.44 -22.50 -15.79
CA LEU A 54 3.02 -22.84 -15.74
C LEU A 54 2.64 -23.57 -14.45
N ARG A 55 3.48 -24.49 -13.97
CA ARG A 55 3.27 -25.13 -12.65
C ARG A 55 3.28 -24.11 -11.52
N LEU A 56 4.27 -23.22 -11.51
CA LEU A 56 4.35 -22.13 -10.52
C LEU A 56 3.13 -21.20 -10.59
N TYR A 57 2.58 -20.97 -11.78
CA TYR A 57 1.37 -20.16 -11.96
C TYR A 57 0.14 -20.82 -11.33
N ASP A 58 0.01 -22.15 -11.44
CA ASP A 58 -1.11 -22.90 -10.85
C ASP A 58 -0.99 -22.98 -9.31
N GLU A 59 0.24 -23.09 -8.79
CA GLU A 59 0.52 -23.13 -7.34
C GLU A 59 0.44 -21.76 -6.65
N ALA A 60 0.51 -20.66 -7.39
CA ALA A 60 0.55 -19.32 -6.80
C ALA A 60 -0.78 -18.91 -6.11
N ASP A 61 -0.72 -18.49 -4.85
CA ASP A 61 -1.88 -18.00 -4.10
C ASP A 61 -2.26 -16.55 -4.46
N SER A 62 -1.27 -15.71 -4.71
CA SER A 62 -1.48 -14.29 -4.99
C SER A 62 -1.73 -14.03 -6.48
N ASN A 63 -2.78 -13.27 -6.78
CA ASN A 63 -3.02 -12.76 -8.13
C ASN A 63 -1.86 -11.91 -8.65
N ALA A 64 -1.11 -11.23 -7.77
CA ALA A 64 0.05 -10.45 -8.17
C ALA A 64 1.18 -11.35 -8.69
N LEU A 65 1.44 -12.49 -8.04
CA LEU A 65 2.43 -13.48 -8.47
C LEU A 65 1.99 -14.15 -9.79
N LYS A 66 0.70 -14.50 -9.91
CA LYS A 66 0.13 -15.03 -11.16
C LYS A 66 0.32 -14.05 -12.32
N MET A 67 0.10 -12.76 -12.08
CA MET A 67 0.33 -11.70 -13.07
C MET A 67 1.80 -11.57 -13.47
N GLN A 68 2.73 -11.71 -12.52
CA GLN A 68 4.17 -11.68 -12.80
C GLN A 68 4.60 -12.85 -13.67
N LEU A 69 4.25 -14.08 -13.26
CA LEU A 69 4.58 -15.30 -13.99
C LEU A 69 3.98 -15.26 -15.40
N LEU A 70 2.74 -14.79 -15.53
CA LEU A 70 2.10 -14.62 -16.82
C LEU A 70 2.77 -13.52 -17.67
N SER A 71 3.26 -12.44 -17.05
CA SER A 71 3.98 -11.38 -17.77
C SER A 71 5.26 -11.92 -18.41
N ILE A 72 6.00 -12.79 -17.71
CA ILE A 72 7.21 -13.45 -18.21
C ILE A 72 6.88 -14.32 -19.43
N ILE A 73 5.88 -15.21 -19.31
CA ILE A 73 5.48 -16.09 -20.42
C ILE A 73 4.97 -15.28 -21.62
N SER A 74 4.13 -14.27 -21.35
CA SER A 74 3.45 -13.50 -22.41
C SER A 74 4.37 -12.60 -23.24
N THR A 75 5.57 -12.30 -22.73
CA THR A 75 6.56 -11.44 -23.39
C THR A 75 7.71 -12.25 -23.99
N THR A 76 8.10 -13.38 -23.41
CA THR A 76 9.32 -14.09 -23.81
C THR A 76 9.11 -15.23 -24.81
N SER A 77 8.00 -15.99 -24.74
CA SER A 77 7.91 -17.23 -25.53
C SER A 77 6.70 -17.33 -26.48
N LEU A 78 5.64 -16.55 -26.29
CA LEU A 78 4.38 -16.73 -27.03
C LEU A 78 3.88 -15.40 -27.59
N ASN A 79 4.29 -15.11 -28.83
CA ASN A 79 3.87 -13.89 -29.51
C ASN A 79 2.36 -13.92 -29.85
N SER A 80 1.76 -15.10 -30.04
CA SER A 80 0.34 -15.23 -30.37
C SER A 80 -0.53 -15.60 -29.17
N LYS A 81 -1.60 -14.83 -28.94
CA LYS A 81 -2.59 -15.08 -27.87
C LYS A 81 -3.22 -16.47 -27.98
N SER A 82 -3.42 -16.96 -29.20
CA SER A 82 -4.03 -18.27 -29.46
C SER A 82 -3.17 -19.42 -28.93
N GLN A 83 -1.86 -19.36 -29.13
CA GLN A 83 -0.94 -20.40 -28.64
C GLN A 83 -0.90 -20.46 -27.11
N LEU A 84 -0.99 -19.31 -26.43
CA LEU A 84 -1.10 -19.26 -24.95
C LEU A 84 -2.39 -19.89 -24.43
N LEU A 85 -3.49 -19.70 -25.17
CA LEU A 85 -4.79 -20.26 -24.82
C LEU A 85 -4.86 -21.76 -25.07
N GLU A 86 -4.18 -22.25 -26.10
CA GLU A 86 -4.00 -23.68 -26.36
C GLU A 86 -3.16 -24.34 -25.26
N LEU A 87 -2.08 -23.67 -24.83
CA LEU A 87 -1.19 -24.15 -23.78
C LEU A 87 -1.87 -24.21 -22.40
N LYS A 88 -2.78 -23.27 -22.10
CA LYS A 88 -3.58 -23.26 -20.87
C LYS A 88 -5.05 -22.99 -21.18
N PRO A 89 -5.85 -24.05 -21.45
CA PRO A 89 -7.28 -23.90 -21.65
C PRO A 89 -7.95 -23.35 -20.38
N GLY A 90 -8.82 -22.35 -20.55
CA GLY A 90 -9.52 -21.66 -19.45
C GLY A 90 -8.92 -20.31 -19.04
N MET A 91 -7.80 -19.89 -19.63
CA MET A 91 -7.29 -18.53 -19.45
C MET A 91 -8.11 -17.52 -20.28
N SER A 92 -8.44 -16.36 -19.70
CA SER A 92 -9.11 -15.30 -20.44
C SER A 92 -8.10 -14.50 -21.29
N LYS A 93 -8.49 -14.15 -22.52
CA LYS A 93 -7.74 -13.20 -23.38
C LYS A 93 -7.38 -11.92 -22.63
N TRP A 94 -8.28 -11.46 -21.78
CA TRP A 94 -8.07 -10.26 -20.97
C TRP A 94 -6.89 -10.38 -20.00
N LYS A 95 -6.64 -11.56 -19.40
CA LYS A 95 -5.50 -11.76 -18.49
C LYS A 95 -4.16 -11.64 -19.21
N VAL A 96 -4.10 -12.11 -20.46
CA VAL A 96 -2.91 -11.97 -21.32
C VAL A 96 -2.68 -10.50 -21.70
N ASP A 97 -3.74 -9.77 -22.01
CA ASP A 97 -3.63 -8.33 -22.27
C ASP A 97 -3.22 -7.54 -21.03
N GLN A 98 -3.74 -7.93 -19.86
CA GLN A 98 -3.37 -7.34 -18.59
C GLN A 98 -1.90 -7.63 -18.24
N SER A 99 -1.39 -8.84 -18.51
CA SER A 99 0.00 -9.20 -18.22
C SER A 99 0.99 -8.47 -19.12
N ARG A 100 0.62 -8.28 -20.39
CA ARG A 100 1.37 -7.46 -21.35
C ARG A 100 1.37 -6.00 -20.95
N SER A 101 0.21 -5.44 -20.58
CA SER A 101 0.11 -4.07 -20.06
C SER A 101 0.95 -3.86 -18.80
N HIS A 102 0.95 -4.84 -17.90
CA HIS A 102 1.81 -4.85 -16.72
C HIS A 102 3.30 -4.81 -17.10
N ALA A 103 3.73 -5.69 -18.02
CA ALA A 103 5.10 -5.70 -18.51
C ALA A 103 5.52 -4.36 -19.13
N THR A 104 4.64 -3.72 -19.90
CA THR A 104 4.90 -2.40 -20.49
C THR A 104 5.04 -1.30 -19.43
N ARG A 105 4.24 -1.36 -18.35
CA ARG A 105 4.18 -0.28 -17.34
C ARG A 105 5.21 -0.41 -16.22
N PHE A 106 5.51 -1.63 -15.77
CA PHE A 106 6.33 -1.91 -14.59
C PHE A 106 7.57 -2.76 -14.89
N GLY A 107 7.70 -3.28 -16.11
CA GLY A 107 8.72 -4.25 -16.48
C GLY A 107 8.23 -5.71 -16.34
N VAL A 108 8.92 -6.61 -17.03
CA VAL A 108 8.61 -8.05 -17.06
C VAL A 108 8.99 -8.66 -15.72
N GLY A 109 8.07 -9.43 -15.12
CA GLY A 109 8.33 -10.15 -13.85
C GLY A 109 8.41 -9.28 -12.60
N THR A 110 8.17 -7.96 -12.70
CA THR A 110 8.29 -7.05 -11.57
C THR A 110 7.12 -7.21 -10.59
N ILE A 111 7.40 -7.14 -9.28
CA ILE A 111 6.35 -7.12 -8.27
C ILE A 111 5.58 -5.81 -8.35
N GLN A 112 4.26 -5.91 -8.50
CA GLN A 112 3.38 -4.76 -8.33
C GLN A 112 3.49 -4.31 -6.87
N THR A 113 4.25 -3.24 -6.62
CA THR A 113 4.34 -2.61 -5.31
C THR A 113 2.93 -2.40 -4.79
N GLU A 114 2.68 -2.84 -3.55
CA GLU A 114 1.38 -2.74 -2.91
C GLU A 114 0.81 -1.34 -3.16
N LYS A 115 -0.34 -1.27 -3.81
CA LYS A 115 -1.02 0.00 -4.01
C LYS A 115 -1.32 0.52 -2.62
N THR A 116 -0.54 1.49 -2.16
CA THR A 116 -0.88 2.25 -0.95
C THR A 116 -2.33 2.71 -1.15
N PRO A 117 -3.27 2.35 -0.26
CA PRO A 117 -4.66 2.70 -0.44
C PRO A 117 -4.73 4.22 -0.62
N ASN A 118 -5.12 4.66 -1.81
CA ASN A 118 -5.21 6.07 -2.13
C ASN A 118 -6.45 6.59 -1.40
N TYR A 119 -6.27 7.00 -0.15
CA TYR A 119 -7.30 7.68 0.59
C TYR A 119 -7.49 9.04 -0.06
N ARG A 120 -8.69 9.26 -0.63
CA ARG A 120 -9.06 10.58 -1.15
C ARG A 120 -9.12 11.56 0.01
N ASP A 121 -8.08 12.37 0.13
CA ASP A 121 -8.04 13.46 1.11
C ASP A 121 -8.92 14.61 0.59
N LYS A 122 -10.21 14.57 0.92
CA LYS A 122 -11.21 15.53 0.43
C LYS A 122 -11.17 16.89 1.12
N MET A 123 -10.33 17.04 2.16
CA MET A 123 -10.33 18.23 2.99
C MET A 123 -9.02 19.00 2.85
N ASP A 124 -9.13 20.30 2.65
CA ASP A 124 -8.00 21.21 2.61
C ASP A 124 -7.33 21.27 4.00
N LYS A 125 -6.08 20.81 4.06
CA LYS A 125 -5.30 20.71 5.30
C LYS A 125 -4.97 22.08 5.87
N GLU A 126 -4.74 23.08 5.04
CA GLU A 126 -4.37 24.42 5.49
C GLU A 126 -5.56 25.10 6.16
N LYS A 127 -6.73 25.00 5.53
CA LYS A 127 -7.99 25.52 6.10
C LYS A 127 -8.39 24.80 7.39
N LEU A 128 -8.16 23.50 7.46
CA LEU A 128 -8.39 22.74 8.69
C LEU A 128 -7.46 23.21 9.81
N LYS A 129 -6.16 23.34 9.55
CA LYS A 129 -5.18 23.81 10.53
C LYS A 129 -5.52 25.20 11.05
N HIS A 130 -5.89 26.13 10.15
CA HIS A 130 -6.28 27.48 10.52
C HIS A 130 -7.52 27.49 11.44
N ALA A 131 -8.55 26.72 11.10
CA ALA A 131 -9.74 26.59 11.93
C ALA A 131 -9.43 25.95 13.29
N MET A 132 -8.60 24.91 13.33
CA MET A 132 -8.20 24.25 14.57
C MET A 132 -7.40 25.19 15.48
N ALA A 133 -6.48 25.97 14.94
CA ALA A 133 -5.70 26.93 15.70
C ALA A 133 -6.61 27.96 16.39
N PHE A 134 -7.62 28.49 15.69
CA PHE A 134 -8.59 29.41 16.27
C PHE A 134 -9.48 28.74 17.33
N PHE A 135 -9.98 27.53 17.07
CA PHE A 135 -10.88 26.81 17.98
C PHE A 135 -10.20 26.32 19.26
N LEU A 136 -8.88 26.16 19.23
CA LEU A 136 -8.06 25.71 20.34
C LEU A 136 -7.35 26.86 21.06
N ASP A 137 -7.64 28.11 20.69
CA ASP A 137 -7.10 29.28 21.37
C ASP A 137 -7.48 29.25 22.87
N PRO A 138 -6.51 29.41 23.80
CA PRO A 138 -6.75 29.54 25.24
C PRO A 138 -7.80 30.59 25.63
N ASN A 139 -8.08 31.56 24.76
CA ASN A 139 -9.13 32.55 24.94
C ASN A 139 -10.53 31.93 24.97
N PHE A 140 -10.77 30.82 24.26
CA PHE A 140 -12.07 30.15 24.22
C PHE A 140 -12.14 28.90 25.10
N ILE A 141 -11.00 28.49 25.67
CA ILE A 141 -10.86 27.26 26.42
C ILE A 141 -10.50 27.56 27.88
N GLN A 142 -11.07 26.79 28.79
CA GLN A 142 -10.73 26.80 30.21
C GLN A 142 -10.50 25.38 30.69
N ILE A 143 -9.39 25.18 31.40
CA ILE A 143 -9.14 23.93 32.13
C ILE A 143 -9.98 23.98 33.41
N CYS A 144 -10.76 22.94 33.65
CA CYS A 144 -11.52 22.83 34.88
C CYS A 144 -10.64 22.25 35.99
N SER A 145 -10.73 22.80 37.19
CA SER A 145 -10.06 22.24 38.35
C SER A 145 -10.65 20.90 38.82
N PHE A 146 -11.88 20.60 38.41
CA PHE A 146 -12.58 19.37 38.77
C PHE A 146 -13.03 18.58 37.54
N GLY A 147 -12.85 17.28 37.61
CA GLY A 147 -13.15 16.37 36.52
C GLY A 147 -11.88 16.07 35.73
N ASN A 148 -11.55 14.80 35.72
CA ASN A 148 -10.39 14.22 35.09
C ASN A 148 -10.88 13.26 34.01
N LYS A 149 -10.19 13.21 32.88
CA LYS A 149 -10.47 12.29 31.78
C LYS A 149 -9.27 11.39 31.58
N ASP A 150 -9.55 10.10 31.59
CA ASP A 150 -8.57 9.08 31.31
C ASP A 150 -8.42 8.93 29.79
N LEU A 151 -7.21 9.20 29.31
CA LEU A 151 -6.80 8.97 27.94
C LEU A 151 -6.13 7.60 27.87
N HIS A 152 -6.83 6.64 27.26
CA HIS A 152 -6.31 5.32 27.00
C HIS A 152 -5.51 5.32 25.70
N PHE A 153 -4.27 4.83 25.78
CA PHE A 153 -3.44 4.58 24.60
C PHE A 153 -3.62 3.14 24.14
N ASP A 154 -3.40 2.89 22.84
CA ASP A 154 -3.46 1.54 22.25
C ASP A 154 -2.45 0.56 22.89
N ASN A 155 -1.42 1.11 23.55
CA ASN A 155 -0.40 0.35 24.29
C ASN A 155 -0.87 -0.13 25.67
N GLY A 156 -2.08 0.24 26.10
CA GLY A 156 -2.64 -0.10 27.42
C GLY A 156 -2.36 0.93 28.52
N ASP A 157 -1.52 1.94 28.24
CA ASP A 157 -1.24 3.02 29.18
C ASP A 157 -2.46 3.95 29.33
N VAL A 158 -2.63 4.50 30.54
CA VAL A 158 -3.70 5.44 30.87
C VAL A 158 -3.10 6.72 31.43
N ILE A 159 -3.35 7.85 30.76
CA ILE A 159 -2.95 9.18 31.25
C ILE A 159 -4.19 9.95 31.68
N ASN A 160 -4.14 10.49 32.88
CA ASN A 160 -5.20 11.35 33.40
C ASN A 160 -4.96 12.80 32.94
N ILE A 161 -5.93 13.36 32.21
CA ILE A 161 -5.91 14.71 31.64
C ILE A 161 -7.05 15.53 32.28
N PRO A 162 -6.80 16.77 32.71
CA PRO A 162 -7.85 17.60 33.27
C PRO A 162 -8.93 17.92 32.24
N GLN A 163 -10.18 17.99 32.69
CA GLN A 163 -11.31 18.22 31.81
C GLN A 163 -11.29 19.65 31.24
N VAL A 164 -11.30 19.72 29.92
CA VAL A 164 -11.31 20.98 29.18
C VAL A 164 -12.74 21.41 28.86
N VAL A 165 -13.09 22.63 29.25
CA VAL A 165 -14.40 23.27 29.01
C VAL A 165 -14.24 24.39 27.99
N ARG A 166 -15.14 24.49 27.03
CA ARG A 166 -15.22 25.66 26.15
C ARG A 166 -16.12 26.71 26.78
N ARG A 167 -15.63 27.96 26.80
CA ARG A 167 -16.39 29.13 27.31
C ARG A 167 -17.45 29.61 26.32
N THR A 168 -17.20 29.40 25.03
CA THR A 168 -18.06 29.90 23.94
C THR A 168 -18.83 28.75 23.29
N CYS A 169 -20.09 28.99 22.93
CA CYS A 169 -20.90 28.02 22.19
C CYS A 169 -20.43 27.87 20.73
N HIS A 170 -20.66 26.70 20.14
CA HIS A 170 -20.22 26.35 18.78
C HIS A 170 -20.61 27.40 17.72
N SER A 171 -21.85 27.90 17.76
CA SER A 171 -22.36 28.88 16.80
C SER A 171 -21.65 30.24 16.90
N ALA A 172 -21.48 30.76 18.13
CA ALA A 172 -20.78 32.03 18.35
C ALA A 172 -19.30 31.91 17.96
N LEU A 173 -18.67 30.76 18.22
CA LEU A 173 -17.28 30.51 17.88
C LEU A 173 -17.08 30.48 16.35
N ILE A 174 -17.97 29.83 15.61
CA ILE A 174 -17.94 29.85 14.13
C ILE A 174 -18.19 31.26 13.58
N HIS A 175 -19.09 32.02 14.19
CA HIS A 175 -19.33 33.41 13.78
C HIS A 175 -18.07 34.27 13.98
N MET A 176 -17.45 34.22 15.15
CA MET A 176 -16.20 34.94 15.44
C MET A 176 -15.08 34.53 14.48
N TYR A 177 -14.95 33.22 14.21
CA TYR A 177 -13.97 32.71 13.26
C TYR A 177 -14.16 33.30 11.86
N LYS A 178 -15.41 33.34 11.36
CA LYS A 178 -15.71 33.92 10.06
C LYS A 178 -15.40 35.41 10.02
N THR A 179 -15.70 36.16 11.07
CA THR A 179 -15.35 37.58 11.15
C THR A 179 -13.84 37.78 11.00
N VAL A 180 -13.04 37.00 11.72
CA VAL A 180 -11.57 37.05 11.62
C VAL A 180 -11.08 36.62 10.23
N CYS A 181 -11.70 35.60 9.62
CA CYS A 181 -11.36 35.20 8.25
C CYS A 181 -11.67 36.29 7.22
N THR A 182 -12.77 37.03 7.39
CA THR A 182 -13.11 38.17 6.54
C THR A 182 -12.09 39.30 6.68
N GLU A 183 -11.61 39.57 7.91
CA GLU A 183 -10.59 40.59 8.17
C GLU A 183 -9.20 40.20 7.62
N ALA A 184 -8.89 38.91 7.59
CA ALA A 184 -7.63 38.38 7.10
C ALA A 184 -7.64 37.98 5.61
N ASP A 185 -8.69 38.34 4.86
CA ASP A 185 -8.91 37.94 3.46
C ASP A 185 -8.76 36.42 3.22
N PHE A 186 -9.18 35.61 4.19
CA PHE A 186 -9.07 34.16 4.17
C PHE A 186 -10.41 33.49 3.81
N THR A 187 -10.38 32.44 2.98
CA THR A 187 -11.59 31.68 2.62
C THR A 187 -11.80 30.47 3.53
N PRO A 188 -12.72 30.52 4.52
CA PRO A 188 -12.91 29.44 5.48
C PRO A 188 -13.56 28.19 4.86
N LEU A 189 -13.61 27.10 5.64
CA LEU A 189 -14.40 25.91 5.33
C LEU A 189 -15.91 26.21 5.44
N SER A 190 -16.74 25.33 4.85
CA SER A 190 -18.19 25.43 4.97
C SER A 190 -18.65 25.25 6.43
N ASP A 191 -19.79 25.85 6.77
CA ASP A 191 -20.35 25.79 8.12
C ASP A 191 -20.54 24.37 8.62
N SER A 192 -21.12 23.50 7.78
CA SER A 192 -21.31 22.08 8.12
C SER A 192 -19.99 21.40 8.50
N THR A 193 -18.90 21.76 7.84
CA THR A 193 -17.56 21.22 8.12
C THR A 193 -17.01 21.79 9.43
N LEU A 194 -17.14 23.10 9.66
CA LEU A 194 -16.71 23.75 10.90
C LEU A 194 -17.46 23.22 12.12
N PHE A 195 -18.79 23.04 12.01
CA PHE A 195 -19.58 22.38 13.05
C PHE A 195 -19.11 20.95 13.30
N LYS A 196 -18.82 20.18 12.24
CA LYS A 196 -18.32 18.81 12.37
C LYS A 196 -16.95 18.73 13.04
N ILE A 197 -16.07 19.70 12.78
CA ILE A 197 -14.77 19.82 13.45
C ILE A 197 -15.00 20.05 14.96
N LEU A 198 -15.85 21.00 15.32
CA LEU A 198 -16.13 21.30 16.72
C LEU A 198 -16.91 20.21 17.48
N THR A 199 -17.69 19.36 16.80
CA THR A 199 -18.33 18.19 17.41
C THR A 199 -17.33 17.05 17.62
N THR A 200 -16.40 16.86 16.69
CA THR A 200 -15.33 15.84 16.79
C THR A 200 -14.34 16.21 17.88
N CYS A 201 -13.93 17.48 17.94
CA CYS A 201 -13.16 18.03 19.05
C CYS A 201 -14.10 18.31 20.23
N SER A 202 -14.72 17.29 20.82
CA SER A 202 -15.69 17.50 21.90
C SER A 202 -15.01 18.04 23.17
N ALA A 203 -15.33 19.27 23.55
CA ALA A 203 -15.00 19.83 24.85
C ALA A 203 -16.22 19.72 25.78
N ALA A 204 -15.97 19.66 27.08
CA ALA A 204 -17.05 19.60 28.04
C ALA A 204 -17.89 20.88 27.98
N LYS A 205 -19.21 20.72 28.04
CA LYS A 205 -20.15 21.84 28.19
C LYS A 205 -20.48 21.95 29.67
N ARG A 206 -20.33 23.14 30.25
CA ARG A 206 -20.87 23.46 31.58
C ARG A 206 -21.82 24.64 31.45
N SER A 207 -23.01 24.49 32.01
CA SER A 207 -24.05 25.53 31.99
C SER A 207 -23.77 26.66 32.98
N ASN A 208 -22.88 26.43 33.95
CA ASN A 208 -22.67 27.32 35.09
C ASN A 208 -21.20 27.78 35.08
N LEU A 209 -20.94 28.88 34.38
CA LEU A 209 -19.62 29.48 34.22
C LEU A 209 -19.61 30.84 34.92
N CYS A 210 -19.18 30.87 36.18
CA CYS A 210 -18.22 31.87 36.71
C CYS A 210 -18.13 31.85 38.24
N GLY A 211 -16.90 31.86 38.73
CA GLY A 211 -16.56 32.52 39.99
C GLY A 211 -16.33 31.60 41.18
N LEU A 212 -17.36 30.88 41.63
CA LEU A 212 -17.30 30.25 42.95
C LEU A 212 -16.91 28.77 42.94
N ASP A 213 -17.35 28.01 41.94
CA ASP A 213 -17.31 26.53 41.99
C ASP A 213 -15.89 25.96 41.84
N ASN A 214 -15.06 26.50 40.93
CA ASN A 214 -13.68 26.00 40.77
C ASN A 214 -12.82 26.27 42.02
N ILE A 215 -12.90 27.46 42.62
CA ILE A 215 -12.11 27.81 43.82
C ILE A 215 -12.60 27.00 45.02
N THR A 216 -13.93 26.88 45.19
CA THR A 216 -14.51 26.05 46.25
C THR A 216 -14.11 24.59 46.09
N THR A 217 -14.11 24.07 44.86
CA THR A 217 -13.74 22.67 44.59
C THR A 217 -12.26 22.39 44.81
N ASP A 218 -11.37 23.32 44.45
CA ASP A 218 -9.94 23.21 44.78
C ASP A 218 -9.73 23.17 46.31
N GLY A 219 -10.48 24.01 47.04
CA GLY A 219 -10.51 23.99 48.50
C GLY A 219 -11.00 22.66 49.08
N THR A 220 -12.11 22.12 48.57
CA THR A 220 -12.65 20.83 49.05
C THR A 220 -11.74 19.67 48.71
N PHE A 221 -11.11 19.67 47.53
CA PHE A 221 -10.15 18.63 47.14
C PHE A 221 -8.89 18.63 48.02
N ALA A 222 -8.39 19.82 48.39
CA ALA A 222 -7.29 19.93 49.35
C ALA A 222 -7.67 19.37 50.72
N ILE A 223 -8.90 19.64 51.18
CA ILE A 223 -9.43 19.11 52.45
C ILE A 223 -9.60 17.58 52.38
N GLU A 224 -10.17 17.03 51.31
CA GLU A 224 -10.29 15.58 51.12
C GLU A 224 -8.94 14.88 51.12
N ASN A 225 -7.92 15.47 50.49
CA ASN A 225 -6.57 14.94 50.53
C ASN A 225 -5.99 14.93 51.95
N LEU A 226 -6.19 16.00 52.73
CA LEU A 226 -5.78 16.05 54.13
C LEU A 226 -6.50 15.00 54.97
N ILE A 227 -7.81 14.82 54.77
CA ILE A 227 -8.59 13.77 55.44
C ILE A 227 -7.99 12.40 55.12
N ARG A 228 -7.78 12.09 53.84
CA ARG A 228 -7.18 10.82 53.40
C ARG A 228 -5.79 10.60 54.02
N MET A 229 -4.95 11.64 54.10
CA MET A 229 -3.64 11.56 54.75
C MET A 229 -3.76 11.31 56.26
N THR A 230 -4.73 11.93 56.94
CA THR A 230 -4.96 11.64 58.37
C THR A 230 -5.49 10.22 58.61
N GLU A 231 -6.29 9.68 57.70
CA GLU A 231 -6.77 8.30 57.75
C GLU A 231 -5.63 7.29 57.56
N THR A 232 -4.74 7.51 56.58
CA THR A 232 -3.57 6.64 56.39
C THR A 232 -2.61 6.70 57.58
N LEU A 233 -2.41 7.87 58.19
CA LEU A 233 -1.61 8.01 59.39
C LEU A 233 -2.24 7.32 60.61
N LYS A 234 -3.57 7.38 60.77
CA LYS A 234 -4.27 6.63 61.84
C LYS A 234 -4.11 5.12 61.72
N VAL A 235 -4.01 4.60 60.50
CA VAL A 235 -3.79 3.16 60.25
C VAL A 235 -2.32 2.78 60.53
N GLY A 236 -1.36 3.67 60.28
CA GLY A 236 0.07 3.43 60.53
C GLY A 236 0.54 3.61 62.00
N ILE A 237 -0.35 4.04 62.91
CA ILE A 237 -0.04 4.22 64.34
C ILE A 237 -0.59 3.05 65.20
N LYS A 238 -1.08 1.97 64.56
CA LYS A 238 -1.40 0.71 65.24
C LYS A 238 -0.28 -0.31 65.12
#